data_AF-A0A953KVI3-F1
#
_entry.id   AF-A0A953KVI3-F1
#
_cell.length_a   1.000
_cell.length_b   1.000
_cell.length_c   1.000
_cell.angle_alpha   90.00
_cell.angle_beta   90.00
_cell.angle_gamma   90.00
#
_symmetry.space_group_name_H-M   'P 1'
#
loop_
_entity.id
_entity.type
_entity.pdbx_description
1 polymer ?
#
loop_
_entity_poly.entity_id
_entity_poly.type
_entity_poly.pdbx_seq_one_letter_code
_entity_poly.pdbx_strand_id
1 'polypeptide(L)'
;MKTNHQRNFKENKSPKRYAASRMGMTLRKSNLADKVILASWGGDNSNGHRGYAKAKRGGEKFVNSRIRFHEKNALRQLTKEEFDKRDSKNT
;
A
#
# COMPACT_ATOMS: atom_id res chain seq x y z
N MET A 1 -8.76 -5.69 -34.48
CA MET A 1 -9.89 -4.94 -33.89
C MET A 1 -10.06 -5.39 -32.45
N LYS A 2 -9.80 -4.54 -31.43
CA LYS A 2 -10.01 -4.93 -30.02
C LYS A 2 -11.50 -4.78 -29.71
N THR A 3 -12.20 -5.88 -29.48
CA THR A 3 -13.59 -5.84 -29.06
C THR A 3 -13.63 -5.39 -27.59
N ASN A 4 -14.08 -4.15 -27.35
CA ASN A 4 -14.37 -3.66 -26.00
C ASN A 4 -15.63 -4.36 -25.48
N HIS A 5 -15.51 -5.63 -25.08
CA HIS A 5 -16.55 -6.28 -24.29
C HIS A 5 -16.54 -5.62 -22.91
N GLN A 6 -17.39 -4.61 -22.71
CA GLN A 6 -17.84 -4.26 -21.38
C GLN A 6 -18.62 -5.47 -20.86
N ARG A 7 -17.91 -6.39 -20.18
CA ARG A 7 -18.52 -7.49 -19.46
C ARG A 7 -19.57 -6.89 -18.54
N ASN A 8 -20.85 -7.17 -18.81
CA ASN A 8 -22.04 -6.76 -18.05
C ASN A 8 -21.81 -6.77 -16.53
N PHE A 9 -21.16 -5.74 -16.02
CA PHE A 9 -20.72 -5.67 -14.64
C PHE A 9 -21.87 -5.07 -13.85
N LYS A 10 -22.81 -5.93 -13.45
CA LYS A 10 -23.83 -5.56 -12.47
C LYS A 10 -23.15 -5.55 -11.10
N GLU A 11 -23.00 -4.36 -10.53
CA GLU A 11 -22.48 -4.17 -9.19
C GLU A 11 -23.50 -4.73 -8.18
N ASN A 12 -23.38 -6.02 -7.87
CA ASN A 12 -24.22 -6.67 -6.87
C ASN A 12 -23.70 -6.32 -5.48
N LYS A 13 -23.93 -5.07 -5.05
CA LYS A 13 -23.78 -4.66 -3.66
C LYS A 13 -24.81 -5.44 -2.84
N SER A 14 -24.38 -6.54 -2.23
CA SER A 14 -25.15 -7.23 -1.18
C SER A 14 -24.49 -6.96 0.18
N PRO A 15 -24.59 -5.72 0.71
CA PRO A 15 -23.91 -5.33 1.95
C PRO A 15 -24.28 -6.24 3.13
N LYS A 16 -25.51 -6.77 3.17
CA LYS A 16 -25.95 -7.74 4.20
C LYS A 16 -25.16 -9.06 4.22
N ARG A 17 -24.74 -9.57 3.06
CA ARG A 17 -24.07 -10.89 2.97
C ARG A 17 -22.65 -10.88 3.52
N TYR A 18 -22.05 -9.70 3.63
CA TYR A 18 -20.67 -9.54 4.06
C TYR A 18 -20.49 -8.51 5.18
N ALA A 19 -21.58 -8.12 5.86
CA ALA A 19 -21.54 -7.25 7.02
C ALA A 19 -20.64 -7.82 8.14
N ALA A 20 -20.52 -9.15 8.23
CA ALA A 20 -19.64 -9.86 9.16
C ALA A 20 -18.28 -10.26 8.56
N SER A 21 -17.92 -9.76 7.38
CA SER A 21 -16.63 -10.10 6.77
C SER A 21 -15.47 -9.56 7.59
N ARG A 22 -14.47 -10.41 7.81
CA ARG A 22 -13.33 -10.12 8.68
C ARG A 22 -12.54 -8.94 8.11
N MET A 23 -12.21 -7.97 8.96
CA MET A 23 -11.26 -6.92 8.65
C MET A 23 -9.91 -7.55 8.27
N GLY A 24 -9.37 -7.14 7.14
CA GLY A 24 -8.03 -7.52 6.72
C GLY A 24 -7.05 -6.40 7.02
N MET A 25 -5.81 -6.79 7.30
CA MET A 25 -4.76 -5.85 7.68
C MET A 25 -3.43 -6.28 7.05
N THR A 26 -2.63 -5.31 6.63
CA THR A 26 -1.23 -5.53 6.27
C THR A 26 -0.38 -4.49 6.96
N LEU A 27 0.71 -4.96 7.58
CA LEU A 27 1.62 -4.19 8.39
C LEU A 27 3.02 -4.50 7.91
N ARG A 28 3.85 -3.46 7.79
CA ARG A 28 5.27 -3.67 7.49
C ARG A 28 6.10 -2.59 8.17
N LYS A 29 7.23 -3.00 8.75
CA LYS A 29 8.25 -2.11 9.33
C LYS A 29 9.37 -1.90 8.30
N SER A 30 9.86 -0.68 8.20
CA SER A 30 11.11 -0.34 7.50
C SER A 30 12.20 -0.12 8.52
N ASN A 31 13.29 -0.87 8.42
CA ASN A 31 14.45 -0.70 9.30
C ASN A 31 15.28 0.54 8.91
N LEU A 32 15.38 0.83 7.61
CA LEU A 32 16.16 1.97 7.10
C LEU A 32 15.53 3.31 7.48
N ALA A 33 14.20 3.41 7.45
CA ALA A 33 13.48 4.64 7.76
C ALA A 33 12.87 4.66 9.18
N ASP A 34 13.11 3.62 9.98
CA ASP A 34 12.48 3.32 11.27
C ASP A 34 10.99 3.71 11.36
N LYS A 35 10.21 3.24 10.37
CA LYS A 35 8.79 3.55 10.25
C LYS A 35 7.97 2.27 10.11
N VAL A 36 6.82 2.28 10.77
CA VAL A 36 5.81 1.22 10.66
C VAL A 36 4.66 1.74 9.83
N ILE A 37 4.34 1.04 8.73
CA ILE A 37 3.24 1.38 7.84
C ILE A 37 2.17 0.30 7.93
N LEU A 38 0.94 0.76 8.16
CA LEU A 38 -0.24 -0.07 8.28
C LEU A 38 -1.28 0.32 7.24
N ALA A 39 -1.93 -0.68 6.64
CA ALA A 39 -3.20 -0.52 5.96
C ALA A 39 -4.20 -1.53 6.51
N SER A 40 -5.36 -1.03 6.90
CA SER A 40 -6.54 -1.82 7.23
C SER A 40 -7.54 -1.68 6.10
N TRP A 41 -8.23 -2.76 5.76
CA TRP A 41 -9.36 -2.75 4.86
C TRP A 41 -10.50 -3.58 5.46
N GLY A 42 -11.70 -3.05 5.33
CA GLY A 42 -12.88 -3.64 5.94
C GLY A 42 -14.03 -3.73 4.98
N GLY A 43 -14.77 -4.84 5.06
CA GLY A 43 -16.21 -4.90 4.74
C GLY A 43 -16.64 -4.64 3.30
N ASP A 44 -15.77 -4.06 2.46
CA ASP A 44 -16.09 -3.59 1.13
C ASP A 44 -16.14 -4.77 0.15
N ASN A 45 -17.27 -5.44 0.26
CA ASN A 45 -17.72 -6.49 -0.63
C ASN A 45 -18.75 -5.91 -1.59
N SER A 46 -18.54 -4.67 -2.06
CA SER A 46 -19.22 -4.08 -3.23
C SER A 46 -19.16 -4.96 -4.50
N ASN A 47 -18.55 -6.14 -4.40
CA ASN A 47 -18.49 -7.19 -5.41
C ASN A 47 -18.33 -8.62 -4.83
N GLY A 48 -18.75 -8.84 -3.59
CA GLY A 48 -18.42 -10.07 -2.87
C GLY A 48 -16.92 -10.30 -2.75
N HIS A 49 -16.49 -11.56 -2.87
CA HIS A 49 -15.08 -11.98 -2.78
C HIS A 49 -14.12 -11.19 -3.69
N ARG A 50 -14.58 -10.71 -4.85
CA ARG A 50 -13.73 -9.92 -5.77
C ARG A 50 -13.43 -8.52 -5.24
N GLY A 51 -14.38 -7.89 -4.53
CA GLY A 51 -14.20 -6.60 -3.88
C GLY A 51 -13.15 -6.70 -2.78
N TYR A 52 -13.29 -7.71 -1.92
CA TYR A 52 -12.34 -8.00 -0.85
C TYR A 52 -10.92 -8.28 -1.37
N ALA A 53 -10.78 -9.09 -2.43
CA ALA A 53 -9.48 -9.37 -3.04
C ALA A 53 -8.81 -8.10 -3.61
N LYS A 54 -9.59 -7.20 -4.21
CA LYS A 54 -9.08 -5.89 -4.68
C LYS A 54 -8.66 -5.00 -3.52
N ALA A 55 -9.45 -4.94 -2.45
CA ALA A 55 -9.13 -4.17 -1.25
C ALA A 55 -7.83 -4.67 -0.60
N LYS A 56 -7.67 -5.98 -0.42
CA LYS A 56 -6.42 -6.60 0.05
C LYS A 56 -5.22 -6.20 -0.81
N ARG A 57 -5.32 -6.37 -2.13
CA ARG A 57 -4.25 -6.00 -3.07
C ARG A 57 -3.94 -4.50 -3.02
N GLY A 58 -4.96 -3.66 -2.82
CA GLY A 58 -4.79 -2.21 -2.64
C GLY A 58 -4.02 -1.86 -1.37
N GLY A 59 -4.39 -2.48 -0.25
CA GLY A 59 -3.69 -2.33 1.03
C GLY A 59 -2.21 -2.71 0.94
N GLU A 60 -1.91 -3.88 0.36
CA GLU A 60 -0.52 -4.33 0.17
C GLU A 60 0.28 -3.36 -0.71
N LYS A 61 -0.31 -2.85 -1.79
CA LYS A 61 0.33 -1.85 -2.66
C LYS A 61 0.59 -0.54 -1.92
N PHE A 62 -0.35 -0.08 -1.11
CA PHE A 62 -0.20 1.14 -0.31
C PHE A 62 0.94 1.02 0.70
N VAL A 63 0.99 -0.08 1.46
CA VAL A 63 2.07 -0.32 2.43
C VAL A 63 3.42 -0.35 1.72
N ASN A 64 3.50 -1.04 0.59
CA ASN A 64 4.72 -1.15 -0.19
C ASN A 64 5.18 0.20 -0.78
N SER A 65 4.25 1.00 -1.32
CA SER A 65 4.59 2.30 -1.89
C SER A 65 5.05 3.29 -0.81
N ARG A 66 4.38 3.30 0.35
CA ARG A 66 4.75 4.18 1.47
C ARG A 66 6.08 3.82 2.09
N ILE A 67 6.39 2.54 2.25
CA ILE A 67 7.72 2.18 2.73
C ILE A 67 8.80 2.60 1.73
N ARG A 68 8.63 2.33 0.43
CA ARG A 68 9.61 2.77 -0.58
C ARG A 68 9.82 4.28 -0.56
N PHE A 69 8.76 5.05 -0.34
CA PHE A 69 8.85 6.49 -0.19
C PHE A 69 9.72 6.89 1.02
N HIS A 70 9.47 6.29 2.19
CA HIS A 70 10.24 6.58 3.40
C HIS A 70 11.69 6.12 3.31
N GLU A 71 11.94 4.92 2.76
CA GLU A 71 13.29 4.38 2.54
C GLU A 71 14.09 5.27 1.59
N LYS A 72 13.47 5.74 0.50
CA LYS A 72 14.12 6.66 -0.43
C LYS A 72 14.46 8.00 0.23
N ASN A 73 13.60 8.50 1.11
CA ASN A 73 13.88 9.72 1.84
C ASN A 73 15.02 9.54 2.86
N ALA A 74 15.00 8.46 3.62
CA ALA A 74 16.06 8.12 4.57
C ALA A 74 17.41 7.94 3.85
N LEU A 75 17.44 7.25 2.71
CA LEU A 75 18.64 7.08 1.92
C LEU A 75 19.20 8.43 1.44
N ARG A 76 18.35 9.35 0.99
CA ARG A 76 18.77 10.70 0.57
C ARG A 76 19.39 11.50 1.72
N GLN A 77 18.82 11.39 2.92
CA GLN A 77 19.36 12.04 4.12
C GLN A 77 20.74 11.47 4.47
N LEU A 78 20.86 10.14 4.53
CA LEU A 78 22.14 9.46 4.78
C LEU A 78 23.21 9.85 3.76
N THR A 79 22.87 9.91 2.46
CA THR A 79 23.83 10.34 1.44
C THR A 79 24.28 11.78 1.67
N LYS A 80 23.36 12.68 2.02
CA LYS A 80 23.69 14.08 2.29
C LYS A 80 24.63 14.20 3.50
N GLU A 81 24.29 13.55 4.60
CA GLU A 81 25.13 13.52 5.81
C GLU A 81 26.54 12.98 5.51
N GLU A 82 26.64 11.97 4.65
CA GLU A 82 27.93 11.40 4.27
C GLU A 82 28.76 12.35 3.40
N PHE A 83 28.13 13.10 2.49
CA PHE A 83 28.81 14.15 1.73
C PHE A 83 29.29 15.29 2.65
N ASP A 84 28.40 15.80 3.51
CA ASP A 84 28.73 16.87 4.47
C ASP A 84 29.90 16.44 5.41
N LYS A 85 29.93 15.16 5.82
CA LYS A 85 31.05 14.58 6.60
C LYS A 85 32.36 14.48 5.84
N ARG A 86 32.35 14.27 4.53
CA ARG A 86 33.58 14.23 3.73
C ARG A 86 34.14 15.63 3.52
N ASP A 87 33.27 16.59 3.22
CA ASP A 87 33.69 17.97 2.95
C ASP A 87 34.26 18.63 4.22
N SER A 88 33.68 18.35 5.39
CA SER A 88 34.20 18.79 6.69
C SER A 88 35.51 18.12 7.13
N LYS A 89 35.91 16.98 6.54
CA LYS A 89 37.21 16.34 6.80
C LYS A 89 38.33 16.83 5.86
N ASN A 90 37.96 17.45 4.75
CA ASN A 90 38.89 17.95 3.73
C ASN A 90 39.12 19.47 3.85
N THR A 91 38.54 20.11 4.86
CA THR A 91 38.75 21.52 5.24
C THR A 91 39.51 21.59 6.55
#